data_AF-A0A354Z0K8-F1
#
_entry.id   AF-A0A354Z0K8-F1
#
_cell.length_a   1.000
_cell.length_b   1.000
_cell.length_c   1.000
_cell.angle_alpha   90.00
_cell.angle_beta   90.00
_cell.angle_gamma   90.00
#
_symmetry.space_group_name_H-M   'P 1'
#
loop_
_entity.id
_entity.type
_entity.pdbx_description
1 polymer ?
#
loop_
_entity_poly.entity_id
_entity_poly.type
_entity_poly.pdbx_seq_one_letter_code
_entity_poly.pdbx_strand_id
1 'polypeptide(L)'
;TEEAKEKLRLQIEKHRNNTREIFASDYKTWINFEARGLLRLNKVARQILFQHCPFSLSIRESLEKHPLYNAQISRMNNLRNREIKILTANYARLTKNGAPLDPDLEQNLLYYQG
;
A
#
# COMPACT_ATOMS: atom_id res chain seq x y z
N THR A 1 13.11 21.68 0.39
CA THR A 1 13.07 23.14 0.63
C THR A 1 13.09 23.39 2.13
N GLU A 2 13.55 24.56 2.58
CA GLU A 2 13.57 24.89 4.01
C GLU A 2 12.16 24.88 4.63
N GLU A 3 11.15 25.35 3.89
CA GLU A 3 9.75 25.28 4.31
C GLU A 3 9.28 23.84 4.62
N ALA A 4 9.71 22.85 3.83
CA ALA A 4 9.34 21.45 4.07
C ALA A 4 10.01 20.88 5.33
N LYS A 5 11.24 21.32 5.62
CA LYS A 5 11.96 20.93 6.86
C LYS A 5 11.30 21.56 8.07
N GLU A 6 10.89 22.83 7.96
CA GLU A 6 10.22 23.55 9.04
C GLU A 6 8.86 22.93 9.36
N LYS A 7 8.03 22.61 8.36
CA LYS A 7 6.77 21.88 8.56
C LYS A 7 6.97 20.54 9.25
N LEU A 8 8.03 19.80 8.89
CA LEU A 8 8.36 18.53 9.54
C LEU A 8 8.77 18.74 11.00
N ARG A 9 9.62 19.75 11.30
CA ARG A 9 10.00 20.09 12.69
C ARG A 9 8.79 20.44 13.54
N LEU A 10 7.91 21.31 13.04
CA LEU A 10 6.68 21.69 13.74
C LEU A 10 5.77 20.47 14.01
N GLN A 11 5.67 19.54 13.07
CA GLN A 11 4.91 18.30 13.27
C GLN A 11 5.53 17.43 14.38
N ILE A 12 6.85 17.30 14.41
CA ILE A 12 7.58 16.53 15.43
C ILE A 12 7.37 17.15 16.83
N GLU A 13 7.53 18.47 16.94
CA GLU A 13 7.34 19.23 18.18
C GLU A 13 5.88 19.14 18.66
N LYS A 14 4.91 19.29 17.76
CA LYS A 14 3.47 19.17 18.07
C LYS A 14 3.12 17.84 18.75
N HIS A 15 3.78 16.76 18.35
CA HIS A 15 3.57 15.42 18.91
C HIS A 15 4.59 15.05 19.98
N ARG A 16 5.30 16.03 20.56
CA ARG A 16 6.26 15.85 21.66
C ARG A 16 7.35 14.83 21.34
N ASN A 17 7.85 14.82 20.09
CA ASN A 17 8.79 13.84 19.57
C ASN A 17 8.32 12.37 19.67
N ASN A 18 7.03 12.12 19.88
CA ASN A 18 6.50 10.77 19.95
C ASN A 18 6.20 10.24 18.54
N THR A 19 7.10 9.42 18.02
CA THR A 19 6.97 8.84 16.68
C THR A 19 5.69 8.03 16.49
N ARG A 20 5.15 7.39 17.54
CA ARG A 20 3.88 6.64 17.43
C ARG A 20 2.71 7.57 17.17
N GLU A 21 2.66 8.70 17.87
CA GLU A 21 1.60 9.72 17.69
C GLU A 21 1.70 10.38 16.31
N ILE A 22 2.92 10.67 15.85
CA ILE A 22 3.16 11.19 14.50
C ILE A 22 2.63 10.21 13.45
N PHE A 23 3.00 8.94 13.56
CA PHE A 23 2.53 7.90 12.64
C PHE A 23 1.01 7.74 12.68
N ALA A 24 0.40 7.74 13.86
CA ALA A 24 -1.05 7.66 14.01
C ALA A 24 -1.77 8.85 13.35
N SER A 25 -1.23 10.07 13.51
CA SER A 25 -1.73 11.27 12.84
C SER A 25 -1.59 11.19 11.32
N ASP A 26 -0.45 10.71 10.82
CA ASP A 26 -0.23 10.52 9.38
C ASP A 26 -1.17 9.45 8.81
N TYR A 27 -1.35 8.33 9.52
CA TYR A 27 -2.31 7.29 9.14
C TYR A 27 -3.76 7.80 9.13
N LYS A 28 -4.15 8.62 10.11
CA LYS A 28 -5.46 9.27 10.10
C LYS A 28 -5.62 10.17 8.87
N THR A 29 -4.57 10.89 8.49
CA THR A 29 -4.57 11.74 7.29
C THR A 29 -4.60 10.91 6.00
N TRP A 30 -3.89 9.78 5.99
CA TRP A 30 -3.84 8.81 4.90
C TRP A 30 -5.24 8.30 4.54
N ILE A 31 -5.96 7.80 5.54
CA ILE A 31 -7.31 7.24 5.35
C ILE A 31 -8.33 8.34 5.06
N ASN A 32 -8.26 9.48 5.76
CA ASN A 32 -9.29 10.50 5.59
C ASN A 32 -9.12 11.35 4.33
N PHE A 33 -7.90 11.58 3.84
CA PHE A 33 -7.67 12.52 2.73
C PHE A 33 -7.02 11.86 1.53
N GLU A 34 -5.89 11.18 1.72
CA GLU A 34 -5.11 10.63 0.61
C GLU A 34 -5.85 9.48 -0.10
N ALA A 35 -6.65 8.69 0.63
CA ALA A 35 -7.55 7.68 0.05
C ALA A 35 -8.59 8.26 -0.92
N ARG A 36 -8.86 9.57 -0.82
CA ARG A 36 -9.77 10.32 -1.71
C ARG A 36 -9.01 11.16 -2.75
N GLY A 37 -7.69 11.00 -2.84
CA GLY A 37 -6.82 11.75 -3.75
C GLY A 37 -6.41 13.14 -3.25
N LEU A 38 -6.77 13.51 -2.03
CA LEU A 38 -6.45 14.81 -1.44
C LEU A 38 -5.07 14.76 -0.78
N LEU A 39 -4.07 15.34 -1.43
CA LEU A 39 -2.68 15.33 -0.98
C LEU A 39 -2.49 16.21 0.25
N ARG A 40 -2.15 15.58 1.37
CA ARG A 40 -1.90 16.25 2.65
C ARG A 40 -0.59 15.80 3.28
N LEU A 41 -0.13 14.60 2.94
CA LEU A 41 1.11 14.04 3.46
C LEU A 41 2.31 14.44 2.62
N ASN A 42 3.47 14.46 3.27
CA ASN A 42 4.73 14.57 2.57
C ASN A 42 5.05 13.26 1.80
N LYS A 43 5.97 13.34 0.83
CA LYS A 43 6.35 12.21 -0.03
C LYS A 43 6.84 10.99 0.75
N VAL A 44 7.61 11.20 1.83
CA VAL A 44 8.23 10.12 2.61
C VAL A 44 7.17 9.40 3.45
N ALA A 45 6.32 10.13 4.16
CA ALA A 45 5.20 9.57 4.93
C ALA A 45 4.27 8.75 4.02
N ARG A 46 3.94 9.29 2.83
CA ARG A 46 3.16 8.57 1.82
C ARG A 46 3.82 7.26 1.41
N GLN A 47 5.13 7.24 1.15
CA GLN A 47 5.85 6.01 0.77
C GLN A 47 5.84 4.96 1.88
N ILE A 48 6.05 5.37 3.14
CA ILE A 48 5.98 4.47 4.30
C ILE A 48 4.57 3.87 4.40
N LEU A 49 3.54 4.70 4.30
CA LEU A 49 2.15 4.24 4.39
C LEU A 49 1.74 3.37 3.21
N PHE A 50 2.22 3.63 1.99
CA PHE A 50 1.97 2.71 0.87
C PHE A 50 2.56 1.32 1.10
N GLN A 51 3.77 1.25 1.66
CA GLN A 51 4.48 -0.01 1.86
C GLN A 51 3.87 -0.84 3.00
N HIS A 52 3.47 -0.18 4.10
CA HIS A 52 3.05 -0.87 5.32
C HIS A 52 1.54 -0.81 5.57
N CYS A 53 0.83 0.11 4.94
CA CYS A 53 -0.61 0.33 5.08
C CYS A 53 -1.26 0.55 3.69
N PRO A 54 -1.10 -0.41 2.76
CA PRO A 54 -1.59 -0.26 1.39
C PRO A 54 -3.10 -0.08 1.37
N PHE A 55 -3.58 0.73 0.43
CA PHE A 55 -5.01 0.85 0.18
C PHE A 55 -5.61 -0.43 -0.39
N SER A 56 -6.92 -0.62 -0.16
CA SER A 56 -7.71 -1.65 -0.82
C SER A 56 -7.71 -1.46 -2.34
N LEU A 57 -7.94 -2.55 -3.09
CA LEU A 57 -7.97 -2.53 -4.56
C LEU A 57 -8.83 -1.39 -5.13
N SER A 58 -10.06 -1.23 -4.64
CA SER A 58 -11.00 -0.20 -5.13
C SER A 58 -10.46 1.23 -4.97
N ILE A 59 -9.79 1.53 -3.85
CA ILE A 59 -9.18 2.85 -3.65
C ILE A 59 -8.00 3.02 -4.60
N ARG A 60 -7.17 1.98 -4.78
CA ARG A 60 -6.01 2.05 -5.70
C ARG A 60 -6.43 2.29 -7.14
N GLU A 61 -7.45 1.60 -7.63
CA GLU A 61 -8.00 1.80 -8.97
C GLU A 61 -8.50 3.24 -9.15
N SER A 62 -9.15 3.82 -8.13
CA SER A 62 -9.60 5.21 -8.18
C SER A 62 -8.44 6.22 -8.23
N LEU A 63 -7.31 5.89 -7.60
CA LEU A 63 -6.12 6.75 -7.51
C LEU A 63 -5.10 6.50 -8.63
N GLU A 64 -5.25 5.43 -9.41
CA GLU A 64 -4.26 5.02 -10.42
C GLU A 64 -4.03 6.11 -11.48
N LYS A 65 -5.08 6.86 -11.84
CA LYS A 65 -5.01 7.96 -12.81
C LYS A 65 -4.31 9.20 -12.25
N HIS A 66 -4.14 9.27 -10.93
CA HIS A 66 -3.56 10.44 -10.29
C HIS A 66 -2.02 10.36 -10.35
N PRO A 67 -1.32 11.33 -10.98
CA PRO A 67 0.12 11.23 -11.29
C PRO A 67 1.02 10.93 -10.08
N LEU A 68 0.67 11.48 -8.92
CA LEU A 68 1.43 11.31 -7.68
C LEU A 68 1.28 9.92 -7.02
N TYR A 69 0.26 9.15 -7.40
CA TYR A 69 0.02 7.79 -6.89
C TYR A 69 0.33 6.72 -7.92
N ASN A 70 0.20 7.03 -9.22
CA ASN A 70 0.36 6.10 -10.33
C ASN A 70 1.65 5.26 -10.24
N ALA A 71 2.80 5.89 -9.97
CA ALA A 71 4.08 5.19 -9.90
C ALA A 71 4.14 4.16 -8.76
N GLN A 72 3.59 4.49 -7.58
CA GLN A 72 3.58 3.57 -6.43
C GLN A 72 2.58 2.43 -6.63
N ILE A 73 1.39 2.77 -7.14
CA ILE A 73 0.33 1.79 -7.44
C ILE A 73 0.81 0.80 -8.51
N SER A 74 1.39 1.30 -9.61
CA SER A 74 1.93 0.47 -10.70
C SER A 74 3.02 -0.47 -10.21
N ARG A 75 3.96 0.04 -9.40
CA ARG A 75 5.01 -0.79 -8.80
C ARG A 75 4.42 -1.92 -7.97
N MET A 76 3.44 -1.62 -7.13
CA MET A 76 2.82 -2.63 -6.27
C MET A 76 2.00 -3.65 -7.07
N ASN A 77 1.23 -3.20 -8.06
CA ASN A 77 0.48 -4.08 -8.97
C ASN A 77 1.44 -5.02 -9.73
N ASN A 78 2.59 -4.52 -10.20
CA ASN A 78 3.59 -5.34 -10.86
C ASN A 78 4.19 -6.42 -9.94
N LEU A 79 4.47 -6.07 -8.68
CA LEU A 79 4.95 -7.04 -7.69
C LEU A 79 3.88 -8.11 -7.40
N ARG A 80 2.62 -7.71 -7.16
CA ARG A 80 1.51 -8.63 -6.95
C ARG A 80 1.27 -9.55 -8.15
N ASN A 81 1.27 -9.00 -9.37
CA ASN A 81 1.11 -9.77 -10.60
C ASN A 81 2.22 -10.80 -10.81
N ARG A 82 3.44 -10.49 -10.38
CA ARG A 82 4.55 -11.45 -10.40
C ARG A 82 4.28 -12.61 -9.44
N GLU A 83 3.86 -12.32 -8.21
CA GLU A 83 3.51 -13.35 -7.22
C GLU A 83 2.34 -14.21 -7.69
N ILE A 84 1.27 -13.61 -8.21
CA ILE A 84 0.12 -14.35 -8.79
C ILE A 84 0.59 -15.33 -9.85
N LYS A 85 1.46 -14.91 -10.79
CA LYS A 85 1.97 -15.79 -11.85
C LYS A 85 2.77 -16.96 -11.29
N ILE A 86 3.63 -16.72 -10.30
CA ILE A 86 4.43 -17.76 -9.64
C ILE A 86 3.51 -18.74 -8.92
N LEU A 87 2.60 -18.25 -8.08
CA LEU A 87 1.65 -19.05 -7.31
C LEU A 87 0.77 -19.89 -8.23
N THR A 88 0.17 -19.28 -9.25
CA THR A 88 -0.69 -19.98 -10.24
C THR A 88 0.08 -21.11 -10.93
N ALA A 89 1.31 -20.85 -11.37
CA ALA A 89 2.14 -21.88 -12.00
C ALA A 89 2.52 -23.01 -11.04
N ASN A 90 2.79 -22.69 -9.76
CA ASN A 90 3.10 -23.68 -8.74
C ASN A 90 1.87 -24.55 -8.43
N TYR A 91 0.71 -23.92 -8.25
CA TYR A 91 -0.53 -24.62 -7.91
C TYR A 91 -1.00 -25.51 -9.05
N ALA A 92 -0.88 -25.07 -10.30
CA ALA A 92 -1.16 -25.90 -11.47
C ALA A 92 -0.28 -27.17 -11.53
N ARG A 93 0.96 -27.12 -11.02
CA ARG A 93 1.83 -28.32 -10.91
C ARG A 93 1.38 -29.24 -9.79
N LEU A 94 0.93 -28.70 -8.66
CA LEU A 94 0.42 -29.48 -7.53
C LEU A 94 -0.87 -30.22 -7.88
N THR A 95 -1.78 -29.57 -8.61
CA THR A 95 -3.09 -30.12 -8.98
C THR A 95 -3.07 -30.95 -10.27
N LYS A 96 -1.91 -31.06 -10.94
CA LYS A 96 -1.76 -31.73 -12.25
C LYS A 96 -2.34 -33.14 -12.30
N ASN A 97 -2.30 -33.88 -11.20
CA ASN A 97 -2.77 -35.25 -11.10
C ASN A 97 -4.20 -35.36 -10.54
N GLY A 98 -4.97 -34.26 -10.54
CA GLY A 98 -6.33 -34.21 -10.00
C GLY A 98 -6.40 -34.05 -8.47
N ALA A 99 -5.27 -33.80 -7.80
CA ALA A 99 -5.27 -33.47 -6.38
C ALA A 99 -5.98 -32.12 -6.15
N PRO A 100 -6.85 -32.00 -5.12
CA PRO A 100 -7.48 -30.73 -4.78
C PRO A 100 -6.43 -29.75 -4.25
N LEU A 101 -6.65 -28.45 -4.52
CA LEU A 101 -5.83 -27.39 -3.94
C LEU A 101 -6.25 -27.15 -2.48
N ASP A 102 -5.26 -26.99 -1.60
CA ASP A 102 -5.50 -26.67 -0.21
C ASP A 102 -6.20 -25.29 -0.07
N PRO A 103 -7.26 -25.16 0.75
CA PRO A 103 -7.95 -23.89 0.98
C PRO A 103 -7.03 -22.74 1.40
N ASP A 104 -5.96 -23.00 2.16
CA ASP A 104 -5.02 -21.96 2.58
C ASP A 104 -4.22 -21.41 1.38
N LEU A 105 -3.92 -22.26 0.39
CA LEU A 105 -3.26 -21.85 -0.84
C LEU A 105 -4.21 -21.05 -1.75
N GLU A 106 -5.48 -21.45 -1.81
CA GLU A 106 -6.51 -20.68 -2.51
C GLU A 106 -6.68 -19.28 -1.88
N GLN A 107 -6.77 -19.22 -0.54
CA GLN A 107 -6.89 -17.96 0.19
C GLN A 107 -5.66 -17.07 0.01
N ASN A 108 -4.46 -17.65 -0.07
CA ASN A 108 -3.22 -16.93 -0.38
C ASN A 108 -3.27 -16.29 -1.78
N LEU A 109 -3.69 -17.04 -2.80
CA LEU A 109 -3.83 -16.51 -4.16
C LEU A 109 -4.85 -15.36 -4.21
N LEU A 110 -6.00 -15.53 -3.55
CA LEU A 110 -7.03 -14.50 -3.43
C LEU A 110 -6.49 -13.22 -2.77
N TYR A 111 -5.64 -13.34 -1.74
CA TYR A 111 -5.02 -12.17 -1.10
C TYR A 111 -4.17 -11.34 -2.08
N TYR A 112 -3.43 -12.00 -2.98
CA TYR A 112 -2.63 -11.28 -3.98
C TYR A 112 -3.46 -10.71 -5.13
N GLN A 113 -4.59 -11.33 -5.46
CA GLN A 113 -5.54 -10.85 -6.48
C GLN A 113 -6.34 -9.61 -6.02
N GLY A 114 -6.43 -9.35 -4.72
CA GLY A 114 -6.94 -8.11 -4.12
C GLY A 114 -5.92 -6.98 -3.97
#